data_AF-A0A259BUP7-F1
#
_entry.id   AF-A0A259BUP7-F1
#
_cell.length_a   1.000
_cell.length_b   1.000
_cell.length_c   1.000
_cell.angle_alpha   90.00
_cell.angle_beta   90.00
_cell.angle_gamma   90.00
#
_symmetry.space_group_name_H-M   'P 1'
#
loop_
_entity.id
_entity.type
_entity.pdbx_description
1 polymer ?
#
loop_
_entity_poly.entity_id
_entity_poly.type
_entity_poly.pdbx_seq_one_letter_code
_entity_poly.pdbx_strand_id
1 'polypeptide(L)'
;LLQQTWSGCKVVELEGPRRVSPNDLATAFSRALDSVVTARPVPRESWAGIFTAQGMTNPEPRIRMLDGFNEGWIAFEHPEATLKGWIDADAVIAKLCAGA
;
A
#
# COMPACT_ATOMS: atom_id res chain seq x y z
N LEU A 1 -8.09 -18.65 -12.55
CA LEU A 1 -9.29 -17.78 -12.71
C LEU A 1 -9.89 -17.90 -14.09
N LEU A 2 -9.18 -17.53 -15.16
CA LEU A 2 -9.69 -17.61 -16.54
C LEU A 2 -10.00 -19.04 -17.03
N GLN A 3 -9.33 -20.05 -16.46
CA GLN A 3 -9.56 -21.47 -16.80
C GLN A 3 -10.61 -22.16 -15.90
N GLN A 4 -11.21 -21.46 -14.95
CA GLN A 4 -12.25 -22.03 -14.08
C GLN A 4 -13.63 -21.84 -14.74
N THR A 5 -14.53 -22.81 -14.57
CA THR A 5 -15.94 -22.66 -14.96
C THR A 5 -16.71 -21.92 -13.85
N TRP A 6 -17.51 -20.92 -14.22
CA TRP A 6 -18.37 -20.15 -13.31
C TRP A 6 -19.55 -19.57 -14.10
N SER A 7 -20.61 -19.16 -13.38
CA SER A 7 -21.82 -18.54 -13.94
C SER A 7 -22.12 -17.21 -13.22
N GLY A 8 -22.75 -16.26 -13.91
CA GLY A 8 -23.17 -14.99 -13.32
C GLY A 8 -22.06 -13.93 -13.31
N CYS A 9 -21.88 -13.22 -12.19
CA CYS A 9 -20.78 -12.27 -11.97
C CYS A 9 -19.88 -12.82 -10.86
N LYS A 10 -18.56 -12.86 -11.08
CA LYS A 10 -17.58 -13.32 -10.10
C LYS A 10 -16.61 -12.18 -9.77
N VAL A 11 -16.69 -11.67 -8.56
CA VAL A 11 -15.72 -10.71 -8.01
C VAL A 11 -14.62 -11.51 -7.32
N VAL A 12 -13.37 -11.12 -7.56
CA VAL A 12 -12.19 -11.75 -6.97
C VAL A 12 -11.28 -10.67 -6.43
N GLU A 13 -11.01 -10.73 -5.14
CA GLU A 13 -10.14 -9.78 -4.45
C GLU A 13 -8.71 -10.33 -4.42
N LEU A 14 -7.77 -9.54 -4.93
CA LEU A 14 -6.36 -9.91 -5.01
C LEU A 14 -5.57 -9.14 -3.96
N GLU A 15 -4.87 -9.86 -3.09
CA GLU A 15 -4.05 -9.27 -2.03
C GLU A 15 -2.61 -9.79 -2.14
N GLY A 16 -1.65 -8.99 -1.65
CA GLY A 16 -0.30 -9.49 -1.43
C GLY A 16 -0.27 -10.66 -0.42
N PRO A 17 0.89 -11.28 -0.20
CA PRO A 17 1.02 -12.44 0.70
C PRO A 17 0.48 -12.18 2.12
N ARG A 18 0.58 -10.92 2.58
CA ARG A 18 0.14 -10.45 3.89
C ARG A 18 -0.21 -8.96 3.82
N ARG A 19 -0.98 -8.48 4.81
CA ARG A 19 -1.18 -7.05 5.04
C ARG A 19 0.14 -6.38 5.43
N VAL A 20 0.28 -5.12 5.04
CA VAL A 20 1.51 -4.33 5.22
C VAL A 20 1.15 -3.01 5.87
N SER A 21 1.82 -2.72 6.98
CA SER A 21 1.76 -1.43 7.68
C SER A 21 2.90 -0.50 7.22
N PRO A 22 2.80 0.82 7.46
CA PRO A 22 3.93 1.74 7.25
C PRO A 22 5.20 1.33 8.02
N ASN A 23 5.05 0.70 9.19
CA ASN A 23 6.19 0.21 9.99
C ASN A 23 6.86 -1.01 9.34
N ASP A 24 6.10 -1.88 8.68
CA ASP A 24 6.67 -2.99 7.91
C ASP A 24 7.52 -2.49 6.75
N LEU A 25 7.04 -1.46 6.04
CA LEU A 25 7.80 -0.82 4.96
C LEU A 25 9.09 -0.18 5.48
N ALA A 26 9.01 0.56 6.60
CA ALA A 26 10.19 1.16 7.23
C ALA A 26 11.22 0.11 7.66
N THR A 27 10.76 -1.02 8.20
CA THR A 27 11.62 -2.15 8.57
C THR A 27 12.30 -2.76 7.34
N ALA A 28 11.55 -2.96 6.25
CA ALA A 28 12.10 -3.48 4.99
C ALA A 28 13.13 -2.53 4.37
N PHE A 29 12.86 -1.21 4.36
CA PHE A 29 13.85 -0.22 3.93
C PHE A 29 15.09 -0.22 4.80
N SER A 30 14.92 -0.38 6.13
CA SER A 30 16.08 -0.42 7.03
C SER A 30 17.03 -1.57 6.71
N ARG A 31 16.47 -2.74 6.39
CA ARG A 31 17.25 -3.92 5.95
C ARG A 31 17.92 -3.67 4.59
N ALA A 32 17.20 -3.09 3.64
CA ALA A 32 17.69 -2.91 2.27
C ALA A 32 18.77 -1.83 2.15
N LEU A 33 18.73 -0.80 3.00
CA LEU A 33 19.66 0.35 2.98
C LEU A 33 20.78 0.26 4.03
N ASP A 34 20.77 -0.76 4.88
CA ASP A 34 21.67 -0.89 6.04
C ASP A 34 21.70 0.38 6.92
N SER A 35 20.51 0.96 7.16
CA SER A 35 20.34 2.22 7.91
C SER A 35 19.02 2.24 8.64
N VAL A 36 18.92 2.97 9.76
CA VAL A 36 17.69 3.04 10.54
C VAL A 36 16.64 3.90 9.83
N VAL A 37 15.54 3.30 9.41
CA VAL A 37 14.38 3.97 8.79
C VAL A 37 13.15 3.82 9.68
N THR A 38 12.48 4.93 9.99
CA THR A 38 11.27 4.95 10.83
C THR A 38 10.12 5.64 10.10
N ALA A 39 8.94 5.01 10.08
CA ALA A 39 7.73 5.68 9.64
C ALA A 39 7.28 6.71 10.69
N ARG A 40 7.00 7.94 10.26
CA ARG A 40 6.47 9.00 11.13
C ARG A 40 5.12 9.46 10.60
N PRO A 41 4.06 9.48 11.43
CA PRO A 41 2.79 10.03 11.02
C PRO A 41 2.93 11.52 10.72
N VAL A 42 2.27 11.96 9.65
CA VAL A 42 2.24 13.37 9.25
C VAL A 42 0.86 13.93 9.60
N PRO A 43 0.76 15.10 10.28
CA PRO A 43 -0.53 15.68 10.66
C PRO A 43 -1.43 15.91 9.44
N ARG A 44 -2.70 15.50 9.54
CA ARG A 44 -3.65 15.44 8.43
C ARG A 44 -3.89 16.81 7.76
N GLU A 45 -3.89 17.87 8.55
CA GLU A 45 -4.04 19.26 8.11
C GLU A 45 -2.88 19.75 7.25
N SER A 46 -1.69 19.13 7.37
CA SER A 46 -0.51 19.53 6.62
C SER A 46 -0.42 18.89 5.22
N TRP A 47 -1.19 17.83 4.96
CA TRP A 47 -1.03 17.00 3.75
C TRP A 47 -1.22 17.80 2.46
N ALA A 48 -2.24 18.64 2.38
CA ALA A 48 -2.51 19.47 1.19
C ALA A 48 -1.33 20.39 0.87
N GLY A 49 -0.80 21.08 1.88
CA GLY A 49 0.36 21.96 1.72
C GLY A 49 1.60 21.20 1.25
N ILE A 50 1.86 20.03 1.86
CA ILE A 50 3.01 19.18 1.49
C ILE A 50 2.89 18.68 0.05
N PHE A 51 1.73 18.14 -0.35
CA PHE A 51 1.56 17.63 -1.70
C PHE A 51 1.66 18.72 -2.76
N THR A 52 1.08 19.90 -2.52
CA THR A 52 1.24 21.04 -3.41
C THR A 52 2.70 21.48 -3.52
N ALA A 53 3.42 21.56 -2.40
CA ALA A 53 4.86 21.89 -2.40
C ALA A 53 5.71 20.86 -3.15
N GLN A 54 5.26 19.61 -3.24
CA GLN A 54 5.89 18.54 -4.03
C GLN A 54 5.46 18.53 -5.51
N GLY A 55 4.69 19.54 -5.96
CA GLY A 55 4.30 19.70 -7.36
C GLY A 55 2.94 19.10 -7.73
N MET A 56 2.12 18.70 -6.75
CA MET A 56 0.78 18.17 -7.02
C MET A 56 -0.23 19.30 -7.28
N THR A 57 -0.82 19.33 -8.48
CA THR A 57 -1.82 20.35 -8.85
C THR A 57 -3.20 20.14 -8.20
N ASN A 58 -3.56 18.89 -7.91
CA ASN A 58 -4.84 18.52 -7.29
C ASN A 58 -4.64 17.46 -6.20
N PRO A 59 -4.34 17.86 -4.95
CA PRO A 59 -3.98 16.93 -3.88
C PRO A 59 -5.18 16.18 -3.27
N GLU A 60 -6.39 16.69 -3.46
CA GLU A 60 -7.60 16.20 -2.79
C GLU A 60 -7.89 14.69 -3.01
N PRO A 61 -7.76 14.12 -4.21
CA PRO A 61 -8.00 12.69 -4.41
C PRO A 61 -7.04 11.81 -3.61
N ARG A 62 -5.75 12.18 -3.53
CA ARG A 62 -4.75 11.43 -2.76
C ARG A 62 -5.02 11.52 -1.26
N ILE A 63 -5.41 12.71 -0.79
CA ILE A 63 -5.77 12.94 0.60
C ILE A 63 -6.95 12.04 1.01
N ARG A 64 -8.04 12.02 0.23
CA ARG A 64 -9.20 11.17 0.50
C ARG A 64 -8.87 9.68 0.47
N MET A 65 -7.97 9.26 -0.42
CA MET A 65 -7.49 7.88 -0.43
C MET A 65 -6.74 7.52 0.87
N LEU A 66 -5.88 8.41 1.36
CA LEU A 66 -5.15 8.20 2.62
C LEU A 66 -6.09 8.20 3.84
N ASP A 67 -7.08 9.09 3.86
CA ASP A 67 -8.15 9.05 4.86
C ASP A 67 -8.85 7.69 4.83
N GLY A 68 -9.16 7.17 3.64
CA GLY A 68 -9.83 5.88 3.51
C GLY A 68 -9.04 4.67 3.93
N PHE A 69 -7.73 4.69 3.81
CA PHE A 69 -6.89 3.68 4.43
C PHE A 69 -6.88 3.80 5.96
N ASN A 70 -6.78 5.03 6.49
CA ASN A 70 -6.70 5.26 7.93
C ASN A 70 -8.02 4.98 8.67
N GLU A 71 -9.15 5.29 8.03
CA GLU A 71 -10.50 5.04 8.52
C GLU A 71 -10.96 3.60 8.24
N GLY A 72 -10.21 2.85 7.43
CA GLY A 72 -10.46 1.44 7.14
C GLY A 72 -11.61 1.18 6.15
N TRP A 73 -12.10 2.20 5.44
CA TRP A 73 -13.15 2.01 4.42
C TRP A 73 -12.60 1.64 3.04
N ILE A 74 -11.33 1.94 2.75
CA ILE A 74 -10.62 1.28 1.64
C ILE A 74 -10.10 -0.06 2.17
N ALA A 75 -10.94 -1.07 2.04
CA ALA A 75 -10.69 -2.43 2.47
C ALA A 75 -11.29 -3.43 1.50
N PHE A 76 -10.88 -4.70 1.63
CA PHE A 76 -11.52 -5.82 0.97
C PHE A 76 -12.88 -6.12 1.61
N GLU A 77 -13.87 -6.45 0.79
CA GLU A 77 -15.20 -6.88 1.21
C GLU A 77 -15.15 -8.26 1.90
N HIS A 78 -14.28 -9.15 1.42
CA HIS A 78 -14.08 -10.51 1.94
C HIS A 78 -12.58 -10.80 2.19
N PRO A 79 -11.97 -10.17 3.20
CA PRO A 79 -10.52 -10.24 3.42
C PRO A 79 -9.98 -11.65 3.62
N GLU A 80 -10.78 -12.55 4.21
CA GLU A 80 -10.48 -13.97 4.40
C GLU A 80 -10.54 -14.80 3.11
N ALA A 81 -11.23 -14.31 2.08
CA ALA A 81 -11.40 -14.98 0.79
C ALA A 81 -10.49 -14.43 -0.31
N THR A 82 -9.60 -13.48 0.03
CA THR A 82 -8.65 -12.89 -0.91
C THR A 82 -7.70 -13.94 -1.49
N LEU A 83 -7.46 -13.85 -2.80
CA LEU A 83 -6.40 -14.64 -3.43
C LEU A 83 -5.06 -13.96 -3.20
N LYS A 84 -4.12 -14.71 -2.61
CA LYS A 84 -2.81 -14.21 -2.22
C LYS A 84 -1.81 -14.33 -3.36
N GLY A 85 -1.13 -13.23 -3.68
CA GLY A 85 0.12 -13.25 -4.43
C GLY A 85 1.28 -13.80 -3.59
N TRP A 86 2.45 -13.97 -4.21
CA TRP A 86 3.65 -14.51 -3.54
C TRP A 86 4.79 -13.49 -3.37
N ILE A 87 4.71 -12.33 -4.01
CA ILE A 87 5.73 -11.27 -3.88
C ILE A 87 5.36 -10.40 -2.66
N ASP A 88 6.20 -10.41 -1.63
CA ASP A 88 6.02 -9.57 -0.45
C ASP A 88 6.66 -8.18 -0.60
N ALA A 89 6.37 -7.28 0.35
CA ALA A 89 6.90 -5.92 0.35
C ALA A 89 8.43 -5.89 0.49
N ASP A 90 9.01 -6.82 1.25
CA ASP A 90 10.45 -6.94 1.45
C ASP A 90 11.18 -7.20 0.11
N ALA A 91 10.67 -8.13 -0.71
CA ALA A 91 11.22 -8.42 -2.03
C ALA A 91 11.11 -7.22 -3.00
N VAL A 92 10.00 -6.49 -2.96
CA VAL A 92 9.81 -5.27 -3.77
C VAL A 92 10.80 -4.19 -3.35
N ILE A 93 10.93 -3.93 -2.06
CA ILE A 93 11.83 -2.89 -1.52
C ILE A 93 13.29 -3.23 -1.79
N ALA A 94 13.70 -4.48 -1.57
CA ALA A 94 15.06 -4.92 -1.89
C ALA A 94 15.40 -4.69 -3.36
N LYS A 95 14.49 -5.03 -4.28
CA LYS A 95 14.66 -4.79 -5.72
C LYS A 95 14.72 -3.30 -6.06
N LEU A 96 13.88 -2.48 -5.42
CA LEU A 96 13.85 -1.03 -5.63
C LEU A 96 15.17 -0.38 -5.20
N CYS A 97 15.69 -0.74 -4.02
CA CYS A 97 16.94 -0.20 -3.49
C CYS A 97 18.18 -0.69 -4.26
N ALA A 98 18.15 -1.90 -4.83
CA ALA A 98 19.25 -2.42 -5.64
C ALA A 98 19.44 -1.69 -6.99
N GLY A 99 18.44 -0.93 -7.45
CA GLY A 99 18.52 -0.11 -8.66
C GLY A 99 18.80 1.37 -8.41
N ALA A 100 19.02 1.77 -7.15
CA ALA A 100 19.31 3.14 -6.73
C ALA A 100 20.82 3.44 -6.71
#